data_AF-F0EKN6-F1
#
_entry.id   AF-F0EKN6-F1
#
_cell.length_a   1.000
_cell.length_b   1.000
_cell.length_c   1.000
_cell.angle_alpha   90.00
_cell.angle_beta   90.00
_cell.angle_gamma   90.00
#
_symmetry.space_group_name_H-M   'P 1'
#
loop_
_entity.id
_entity.type
_entity.pdbx_description
1 polymer ?
#
loop_
_entity_poly.entity_id
_entity_poly.type
_entity_poly.pdbx_seq_one_letter_code
_entity_poly.pdbx_strand_id
1 'polypeptide(L)'
;MKKTKFGMITLLAALVLGACGQSNEGGTDSTDTGESSTDAAASDISTMPLAVVNDGEVMDGGTLDVAVVMDTQFQGLFQWEFYQDTYDNDFMLPSHEQLFLRDADFKIIDGGAADLDLDIENNIATITLRDDLKWSDGEEVTAEDVIFSYEVIGHQDYTGIRYDNTFTNVVGMEEYHNGDSDTISGITAVSDKVVEIEFKEMHPGMMQLGGGVWYSARLIDFQAFYDKLKNDDPDIDVYLAAWGTGSDPSPTGLWGPNSAFNYTRYESERNTELLAAIDSNDSFDEEKRKEAFDAWQEYVLEEAFGIPTLYRNQVLPVSDRVANFTWAYDADHNPWARIGVTSESR
;
A
#
# COMPACT_ATOMS: atom_id res chain seq x y z
N MET A 1 -70.57 -8.51 0.50
CA MET A 1 -70.34 -8.78 1.94
C MET A 1 -68.84 -9.06 2.13
N LYS A 2 -68.07 -8.04 2.56
CA LYS A 2 -67.36 -7.97 3.86
C LYS A 2 -66.33 -9.10 4.03
N LYS A 3 -65.06 -8.94 3.60
CA LYS A 3 -63.91 -8.28 4.29
C LYS A 3 -63.74 -8.69 5.76
N THR A 4 -62.69 -9.45 6.05
CA THR A 4 -61.95 -9.37 7.32
C THR A 4 -60.47 -9.62 7.06
N LYS A 5 -59.64 -8.67 7.47
CA LYS A 5 -58.18 -8.64 7.37
C LYS A 5 -57.57 -9.12 8.70
N PHE A 6 -56.44 -9.80 8.63
CA PHE A 6 -55.38 -9.85 9.65
C PHE A 6 -54.12 -10.16 8.83
N GLY A 7 -53.09 -9.32 8.70
CA GLY A 7 -52.53 -8.36 9.65
C GLY A 7 -51.14 -8.87 10.03
N MET A 8 -50.21 -8.86 9.06
CA MET A 8 -48.81 -9.25 9.25
C MET A 8 -48.12 -8.13 10.04
N ILE A 9 -47.74 -8.41 11.28
CA ILE A 9 -47.01 -7.47 12.13
C ILE A 9 -45.54 -7.57 11.73
N THR A 10 -45.08 -6.59 10.97
CA THR A 10 -43.66 -6.33 10.73
C THR A 10 -43.08 -5.71 12.00
N LEU A 11 -42.21 -6.44 12.68
CA LEU A 11 -41.49 -5.93 13.85
C LEU A 11 -40.36 -5.01 13.35
N LEU A 12 -40.67 -3.73 13.15
CA LEU A 12 -39.64 -2.68 13.04
C LEU A 12 -39.09 -2.43 14.46
N ALA A 13 -37.94 -3.02 14.77
CA ALA A 13 -37.15 -2.59 15.92
C ALA A 13 -36.27 -1.41 15.48
N ALA A 14 -36.79 -0.20 15.57
CA ALA A 14 -35.99 1.01 15.51
C ALA A 14 -35.19 1.15 16.81
N LEU A 15 -33.93 0.73 16.80
CA LEU A 15 -32.96 1.08 17.83
C LEU A 15 -32.56 2.55 17.61
N VAL A 16 -33.34 3.46 18.20
CA VAL A 16 -32.90 4.83 18.42
C VAL A 16 -31.99 4.81 19.64
N LEU A 17 -30.67 4.79 19.41
CA LEU A 17 -29.70 5.15 20.44
C LEU A 17 -29.72 6.67 20.58
N GLY A 18 -30.65 7.16 21.41
CA GLY A 18 -30.64 8.53 21.88
C GLY A 18 -29.41 8.77 22.74
N ALA A 19 -28.51 9.62 22.27
CA ALA A 19 -27.46 10.21 23.07
C ALA A 19 -28.10 11.05 24.18
N CYS A 20 -28.12 10.53 25.41
CA CYS A 20 -28.44 11.33 26.59
C CYS A 20 -27.20 12.14 26.98
N GLY A 21 -27.08 13.34 26.41
CA GLY A 21 -26.51 14.46 27.13
C GLY A 21 -27.45 14.80 28.28
N GLN A 22 -26.99 14.63 29.52
CA GLN A 22 -27.75 15.04 30.70
C GLN A 22 -27.17 16.34 31.25
N SER A 23 -28.04 17.33 31.20
CA SER A 23 -28.04 18.68 31.74
C SER A 23 -27.48 18.82 33.16
N ASN A 24 -26.68 19.86 33.34
CA ASN A 24 -26.24 20.41 34.61
C ASN A 24 -27.28 21.45 35.10
N GLU A 25 -27.77 21.34 36.34
CA GLU A 25 -28.44 22.43 37.06
C GLU A 25 -27.48 22.98 38.12
N GLY A 26 -27.22 24.29 38.08
CA GLY A 26 -26.47 25.00 39.11
C GLY A 26 -25.83 26.28 38.57
N GLY A 27 -26.58 27.39 38.58
CA GLY A 27 -26.16 28.65 37.99
C GLY A 27 -25.17 29.48 38.81
N THR A 28 -24.47 30.40 38.14
CA THR A 28 -24.36 31.82 38.55
C THR A 28 -23.82 32.66 37.39
N ASP A 29 -24.37 33.87 37.28
CA ASP A 29 -24.09 34.98 36.36
C ASP A 29 -22.66 35.11 35.83
N SER A 30 -22.54 35.33 34.51
CA SER A 30 -21.99 36.60 33.98
C SER A 30 -22.29 36.73 32.49
N THR A 31 -22.84 37.89 32.15
CA THR A 31 -23.13 38.35 30.81
C THR A 31 -21.84 38.81 30.14
N ASP A 32 -21.51 38.25 28.97
CA ASP A 32 -20.77 39.01 27.96
C ASP A 32 -21.29 38.66 26.56
N THR A 33 -21.72 39.71 25.88
CA THR A 33 -22.24 39.70 24.52
C THR A 33 -21.09 40.03 23.58
N GLY A 34 -20.53 39.00 22.94
CA GLY A 34 -19.55 39.10 21.86
C GLY A 34 -19.99 38.24 20.68
N GLU A 35 -19.93 38.80 19.48
CA GLU A 35 -20.58 38.34 18.26
C GLU A 35 -20.35 36.87 17.87
N SER A 36 -21.46 36.25 17.47
CA SER A 36 -21.53 34.99 16.73
C SER A 36 -20.67 35.08 15.45
N SER A 37 -19.57 34.33 15.40
CA SER A 37 -19.08 33.78 14.15
C SER A 37 -19.99 32.62 13.77
N THR A 38 -20.61 32.75 12.61
CA THR A 38 -21.54 31.80 12.00
C THR A 38 -20.99 30.38 12.00
N ASP A 39 -21.78 29.46 12.55
CA ASP A 39 -21.74 28.03 12.26
C ASP A 39 -21.43 27.81 10.77
N ALA A 40 -20.26 27.25 10.45
CA ALA A 40 -20.15 26.46 9.24
C ALA A 40 -21.09 25.27 9.48
N ALA A 41 -22.30 25.36 8.92
CA ALA A 41 -23.29 24.30 9.02
C ALA A 41 -22.60 22.97 8.71
N ALA A 42 -22.50 22.10 9.71
CA ALA A 42 -22.11 20.72 9.49
C ALA A 42 -23.04 20.19 8.40
N SER A 43 -22.51 20.01 7.21
CA SER A 43 -23.28 19.50 6.07
C SER A 43 -23.81 18.14 6.48
N ASP A 44 -25.14 18.01 6.47
CA ASP A 44 -25.80 16.75 6.80
C ASP A 44 -25.31 15.68 5.81
N ILE A 45 -24.50 14.73 6.31
CA ILE A 45 -23.92 13.63 5.51
C ILE A 45 -25.02 12.82 4.79
N SER A 46 -26.25 12.82 5.31
CA SER A 46 -27.38 12.17 4.64
C SER A 46 -27.79 12.82 3.32
N THR A 47 -27.31 14.04 3.05
CA THR A 47 -27.54 14.76 1.78
C THR A 47 -26.44 14.53 0.75
N MET A 48 -25.33 13.91 1.12
CA MET A 48 -24.28 13.55 0.17
C MET A 48 -24.74 12.35 -0.68
N PRO A 49 -24.55 12.40 -2.01
CA PRO A 49 -24.85 11.25 -2.86
C PRO A 49 -23.89 10.10 -2.52
N LEU A 50 -24.42 8.87 -2.45
CA LEU A 50 -23.62 7.65 -2.20
C LEU A 50 -22.61 7.37 -3.31
N ALA A 51 -22.85 7.87 -4.52
CA ALA A 51 -21.95 7.80 -5.64
C ALA A 51 -22.08 9.07 -6.48
N VAL A 52 -20.95 9.56 -7.00
CA VAL A 52 -20.91 10.65 -7.97
C VAL A 52 -20.43 10.06 -9.29
N VAL A 53 -21.20 10.28 -10.36
CA VAL A 53 -20.83 9.89 -11.72
C VAL A 53 -20.58 11.18 -12.51
N ASN A 54 -19.47 11.24 -13.23
CA ASN A 54 -19.13 12.32 -14.14
C ASN A 54 -18.84 11.75 -15.52
N ASP A 55 -19.82 11.84 -16.42
CA ASP A 55 -19.72 11.37 -17.81
C ASP A 55 -19.07 12.40 -18.76
N GLY A 56 -18.27 13.32 -18.21
CA GLY A 56 -17.49 14.28 -18.99
C GLY A 56 -16.42 13.58 -19.84
N GLU A 57 -15.93 14.29 -20.86
CA GLU A 57 -14.82 13.78 -21.67
C GLU A 57 -13.55 13.62 -20.83
N VAL A 58 -12.93 12.44 -20.90
CA VAL A 58 -11.64 12.16 -20.26
C VAL A 58 -10.57 13.02 -20.92
N MET A 59 -9.82 13.77 -20.11
CA MET A 59 -8.67 14.52 -20.61
C MET A 59 -7.45 13.61 -20.76
N ASP A 60 -6.63 13.87 -21.78
CA ASP A 60 -5.36 13.16 -21.98
C ASP A 60 -4.29 13.73 -21.03
N GLY A 61 -3.73 12.87 -20.19
CA GLY A 61 -2.83 13.25 -19.10
C GLY A 61 -3.50 14.05 -17.98
N GLY A 62 -2.83 14.15 -16.83
CA GLY A 62 -3.32 14.95 -15.70
C GLY A 62 -2.84 14.44 -14.35
N THR A 63 -3.25 15.15 -13.31
CA THR A 63 -3.04 14.75 -11.91
C THR A 63 -4.39 14.67 -11.24
N LEU A 64 -4.67 13.52 -10.63
CA LEU A 64 -5.84 13.33 -9.79
C LEU A 64 -5.42 13.51 -8.34
N ASP A 65 -5.91 14.57 -7.71
CA ASP A 65 -5.74 14.78 -6.27
C ASP A 65 -6.86 14.07 -5.50
N VAL A 66 -6.49 13.08 -4.69
CA VAL A 66 -7.42 12.29 -3.87
C VAL A 66 -7.07 12.48 -2.40
N ALA A 67 -8.08 12.80 -1.58
CA ALA A 67 -7.95 12.80 -0.13
C ALA A 67 -8.52 11.49 0.43
N VAL A 68 -7.68 10.70 1.12
CA VAL A 68 -8.12 9.54 1.89
C VAL A 68 -8.31 9.97 3.33
N VAL A 69 -9.54 9.87 3.83
CA VAL A 69 -9.86 10.25 5.22
C VAL A 69 -9.59 9.03 6.11
N MET A 70 -8.60 9.16 7.00
CA MET A 70 -8.21 8.09 7.92
C MET A 70 -8.35 8.56 9.37
N ASP A 71 -8.86 7.68 10.22
CA ASP A 71 -8.94 7.86 11.68
C ASP A 71 -7.80 7.16 12.43
N THR A 72 -7.02 6.34 11.73
CA THR A 72 -5.83 5.62 12.22
C THR A 72 -4.53 6.17 11.63
N GLN A 73 -3.40 5.75 12.21
CA GLN A 73 -2.09 5.98 11.60
C GLN A 73 -1.93 5.11 10.35
N PHE A 74 -1.41 5.71 9.29
CA PHE A 74 -1.09 5.02 8.05
C PHE A 74 -0.07 3.90 8.27
N GLN A 75 -0.43 2.67 7.91
CA GLN A 75 0.41 1.47 8.05
C GLN A 75 1.41 1.36 6.88
N GLY A 76 0.93 1.49 5.64
CA GLY A 76 1.76 1.42 4.44
C GLY A 76 2.18 0.00 4.05
N LEU A 77 1.33 -1.00 4.34
CA LEU A 77 1.54 -2.39 3.94
C LEU A 77 0.96 -2.62 2.54
N PHE A 78 1.73 -2.26 1.52
CA PHE A 78 1.34 -2.40 0.11
C PHE A 78 1.60 -3.80 -0.46
N GLN A 79 1.04 -4.82 0.19
CA GLN A 79 1.14 -6.22 -0.24
C GLN A 79 -0.20 -6.92 -0.01
N TRP A 80 -0.75 -7.57 -1.03
CA TRP A 80 -2.04 -8.25 -0.96
C TRP A 80 -2.05 -9.36 0.11
N GLU A 81 -0.91 -10.01 0.26
CA GLU A 81 -0.64 -11.14 1.14
C GLU A 81 -0.45 -10.69 2.61
N PHE A 82 -0.35 -9.38 2.92
CA PHE A 82 -0.08 -8.91 4.29
C PHE A 82 -0.94 -7.73 4.76
N TYR A 83 -1.55 -6.95 3.87
CA TYR A 83 -2.32 -5.75 4.27
C TYR A 83 -3.43 -6.09 5.29
N GLN A 84 -3.76 -5.17 6.20
CA GLN A 84 -4.75 -5.45 7.25
C GLN A 84 -5.84 -4.40 7.37
N ASP A 85 -5.75 -3.31 6.61
CA ASP A 85 -6.75 -2.24 6.64
C ASP A 85 -7.25 -1.87 5.24
N THR A 86 -8.37 -1.16 5.22
CA THR A 86 -9.02 -0.73 3.98
C THR A 86 -8.25 0.40 3.30
N TYR A 87 -7.48 1.19 4.06
CA TYR A 87 -6.74 2.32 3.51
C TYR A 87 -5.59 1.84 2.61
N ASP A 88 -4.79 0.89 3.07
CA ASP A 88 -3.73 0.25 2.28
C ASP A 88 -4.31 -0.41 1.02
N ASN A 89 -5.48 -1.06 1.12
CA ASN A 89 -6.20 -1.58 -0.06
C ASN A 89 -6.53 -0.45 -1.06
N ASP A 90 -7.10 0.66 -0.59
CA ASP A 90 -7.46 1.79 -1.46
C ASP A 90 -6.24 2.42 -2.14
N PHE A 91 -5.09 2.44 -1.46
CA PHE A 91 -3.82 2.89 -2.05
C PHE A 91 -3.21 1.86 -3.02
N MET A 92 -3.43 0.56 -2.80
CA MET A 92 -2.95 -0.50 -3.69
C MET A 92 -3.76 -0.57 -4.98
N LEU A 93 -5.08 -0.39 -4.94
CA LEU A 93 -5.98 -0.59 -6.10
C LEU A 93 -5.53 0.09 -7.40
N PRO A 94 -5.03 1.35 -7.42
CA PRO A 94 -4.56 1.98 -8.66
C PRO A 94 -3.25 1.41 -9.24
N SER A 95 -2.48 0.68 -8.43
CA SER A 95 -1.12 0.21 -8.78
C SER A 95 -0.95 -1.31 -8.69
N HIS A 96 -1.93 -2.02 -8.16
CA HIS A 96 -1.93 -3.46 -7.96
C HIS A 96 -3.21 -4.04 -8.56
N GLU A 97 -3.18 -4.30 -9.86
CA GLU A 97 -4.31 -4.90 -10.55
C GLU A 97 -4.63 -6.29 -9.99
N GLN A 98 -5.92 -6.59 -9.85
CA GLN A 98 -6.40 -7.91 -9.40
C GLN A 98 -6.50 -8.85 -10.60
N LEU A 99 -6.33 -10.16 -10.37
CA LEU A 99 -6.48 -11.17 -11.42
C LEU A 99 -7.88 -11.14 -12.05
N PHE A 100 -8.90 -11.03 -11.23
CA PHE A 100 -10.30 -11.17 -11.66
C PHE A 100 -11.06 -9.86 -11.56
N LEU A 101 -11.93 -9.61 -12.54
CA LEU A 101 -12.97 -8.60 -12.43
C LEU A 101 -14.16 -9.14 -11.63
N ARG A 102 -14.99 -8.22 -11.13
CA ARG A 102 -16.24 -8.56 -10.44
C ARG A 102 -17.38 -7.66 -10.87
N ASP A 103 -18.60 -8.18 -10.79
CA ASP A 103 -19.83 -7.41 -10.97
C ASP A 103 -20.31 -6.74 -9.65
N ALA A 104 -21.47 -6.08 -9.70
CA ALA A 104 -22.08 -5.41 -8.55
C ALA A 104 -22.50 -6.36 -7.42
N ASP A 105 -22.64 -7.65 -7.70
CA ASP A 105 -22.94 -8.71 -6.73
C ASP A 105 -21.67 -9.41 -6.23
N PHE A 106 -20.50 -8.85 -6.54
CA PHE A 106 -19.15 -9.34 -6.25
C PHE A 106 -18.77 -10.63 -6.98
N LYS A 107 -19.56 -11.05 -7.98
CA LYS A 107 -19.32 -12.28 -8.71
C LYS A 107 -18.15 -12.08 -9.65
N ILE A 108 -17.23 -13.04 -9.64
CA ILE A 108 -16.12 -13.08 -10.60
C ILE A 108 -16.71 -13.17 -12.01
N ILE A 109 -16.22 -12.29 -12.88
CA ILE A 109 -16.58 -12.23 -14.29
C ILE A 109 -15.33 -12.22 -15.16
N ASP A 110 -15.50 -12.72 -16.38
CA ASP A 110 -14.45 -12.74 -17.40
C ASP A 110 -14.04 -11.33 -17.82
N GLY A 111 -12.84 -11.23 -18.39
CA GLY A 111 -12.31 -10.00 -18.99
C GLY A 111 -11.27 -9.27 -18.13
N GLY A 112 -10.93 -9.81 -16.96
CA GLY A 112 -9.78 -9.38 -16.18
C GLY A 112 -8.45 -9.88 -16.74
N ALA A 113 -7.39 -9.70 -15.95
CA ALA A 113 -6.06 -10.23 -16.21
C ALA A 113 -6.05 -11.77 -16.26
N ALA A 114 -6.99 -12.42 -15.58
CA ALA A 114 -7.25 -13.84 -15.68
C ALA A 114 -8.75 -14.14 -15.78
N ASP A 115 -9.07 -15.28 -16.37
CA ASP A 115 -10.38 -15.92 -16.27
C ASP A 115 -10.31 -17.09 -15.27
N LEU A 116 -11.44 -17.37 -14.61
CA LEU A 116 -11.56 -18.45 -13.62
C LEU A 116 -12.64 -19.44 -14.06
N ASP A 117 -12.25 -20.70 -14.25
CA ASP A 117 -13.18 -21.82 -14.45
C ASP A 117 -13.20 -22.72 -13.21
N LEU A 118 -14.39 -23.17 -12.82
CA LEU A 118 -14.58 -24.02 -11.64
C LEU A 118 -15.20 -25.36 -12.04
N ASP A 119 -14.40 -26.42 -12.01
CA ASP A 119 -14.88 -27.80 -12.10
C ASP A 119 -15.31 -28.27 -10.71
N ILE A 120 -16.60 -28.06 -10.43
CA ILE A 120 -17.23 -28.39 -9.15
C ILE A 120 -17.25 -29.90 -8.90
N GLU A 121 -17.30 -30.73 -9.95
CA GLU A 121 -17.38 -32.19 -9.79
C GLU A 121 -16.04 -32.79 -9.35
N ASN A 122 -14.93 -32.19 -9.81
CA ASN A 122 -13.57 -32.66 -9.52
C ASN A 122 -12.84 -31.79 -8.48
N ASN A 123 -13.50 -30.75 -7.93
CA ASN A 123 -12.91 -29.78 -7.02
C ASN A 123 -11.67 -29.04 -7.57
N ILE A 124 -11.69 -28.70 -8.87
CA ILE A 124 -10.58 -28.01 -9.53
C ILE A 124 -11.01 -26.59 -9.89
N ALA A 125 -10.13 -25.62 -9.62
CA ALA A 125 -10.21 -24.30 -10.19
C ALA A 125 -9.07 -24.12 -11.21
N THR A 126 -9.41 -23.60 -12.39
CA THR A 126 -8.44 -23.28 -13.44
C THR A 126 -8.37 -21.77 -13.61
N ILE A 127 -7.18 -21.21 -13.39
CA ILE A 127 -6.88 -19.79 -13.61
C ILE A 127 -6.14 -19.69 -14.94
N THR A 128 -6.70 -18.93 -15.88
CA THR A 128 -6.08 -18.69 -17.20
C THR A 128 -5.70 -17.22 -17.33
N LEU A 129 -4.40 -16.94 -17.33
CA LEU A 129 -3.82 -15.60 -17.49
C LEU A 129 -3.90 -15.15 -18.97
N ARG A 130 -3.97 -13.83 -19.21
CA ARG A 130 -3.81 -13.31 -20.59
C ARG A 130 -2.36 -13.45 -21.06
N ASP A 131 -2.19 -13.64 -22.36
CA ASP A 131 -0.86 -13.82 -22.98
C ASP A 131 0.00 -12.56 -22.91
N ASP A 132 -0.60 -11.37 -22.93
CA ASP A 132 0.08 -10.07 -23.02
C ASP A 132 0.34 -9.40 -21.67
N LEU A 133 0.05 -10.09 -20.55
CA LEU A 133 0.31 -9.56 -19.22
C LEU A 133 1.79 -9.33 -18.97
N LYS A 134 2.11 -8.14 -18.46
CA LYS A 134 3.46 -7.76 -18.06
C LYS A 134 3.46 -7.05 -16.72
N TRP A 135 4.50 -7.31 -15.96
CA TRP A 135 4.88 -6.50 -14.82
C TRP A 135 5.37 -5.12 -15.29
N SER A 136 5.41 -4.17 -14.36
CA SER A 136 5.83 -2.79 -14.67
C SER A 136 7.28 -2.65 -15.13
N ASP A 137 8.11 -3.64 -14.86
CA ASP A 137 9.49 -3.76 -15.35
C ASP A 137 9.59 -4.37 -16.77
N GLY A 138 8.48 -4.88 -17.30
CA GLY A 138 8.36 -5.44 -18.64
C GLY A 138 8.47 -6.97 -18.70
N GLU A 139 8.75 -7.64 -17.58
CA GLU A 139 8.73 -9.11 -17.48
C GLU A 139 7.31 -9.65 -17.64
N GLU A 140 7.18 -10.85 -18.18
CA GLU A 140 5.86 -11.46 -18.38
C GLU A 140 5.28 -11.98 -17.06
N VAL A 141 3.97 -11.78 -16.86
CA VAL A 141 3.25 -12.42 -15.75
C VAL A 141 2.99 -13.88 -16.12
N THR A 142 3.33 -14.81 -15.24
CA THR A 142 3.23 -16.25 -15.48
C THR A 142 2.42 -16.98 -14.42
N ALA A 143 2.10 -18.24 -14.70
CA ALA A 143 1.51 -19.17 -13.76
C ALA A 143 2.28 -19.23 -12.44
N GLU A 144 3.62 -19.19 -12.50
CA GLU A 144 4.48 -19.23 -11.30
C GLU A 144 4.25 -18.04 -10.38
N ASP A 145 3.92 -16.85 -10.91
CA ASP A 145 3.62 -15.67 -10.07
C ASP A 145 2.34 -15.86 -9.24
N VAL A 146 1.36 -16.57 -9.81
CA VAL A 146 0.14 -16.95 -9.09
C VAL A 146 0.47 -18.01 -8.04
N ILE A 147 1.21 -19.07 -8.40
CA ILE A 147 1.59 -20.14 -7.47
C ILE A 147 2.38 -19.58 -6.29
N PHE A 148 3.34 -18.70 -6.57
CA PHE A 148 4.18 -18.09 -5.56
C PHE A 148 3.38 -17.32 -4.51
N SER A 149 2.29 -16.63 -4.91
CA SER A 149 1.43 -15.96 -3.94
C SER A 149 0.77 -16.94 -2.94
N TYR A 150 0.45 -18.16 -3.38
CA TYR A 150 -0.01 -19.23 -2.51
C TYR A 150 1.10 -19.77 -1.62
N GLU A 151 2.32 -19.91 -2.14
CA GLU A 151 3.49 -20.30 -1.37
C GLU A 151 3.82 -19.28 -0.27
N VAL A 152 3.75 -17.98 -0.55
CA VAL A 152 3.98 -16.92 0.45
C VAL A 152 2.99 -17.04 1.61
N ILE A 153 1.70 -17.21 1.32
CA ILE A 153 0.68 -17.34 2.36
C ILE A 153 0.78 -18.69 3.08
N GLY A 154 1.14 -19.74 2.33
CA GLY A 154 1.32 -21.09 2.84
C GLY A 154 2.60 -21.28 3.66
N HIS A 155 3.60 -20.41 3.55
CA HIS A 155 4.92 -20.63 4.15
C HIS A 155 4.84 -20.76 5.68
N GLN A 156 5.69 -21.61 6.27
CA GLN A 156 5.69 -21.87 7.73
C GLN A 156 5.91 -20.61 8.59
N ASP A 157 6.65 -19.63 8.04
CA ASP A 157 6.96 -18.36 8.70
C ASP A 157 5.93 -17.25 8.41
N TYR A 158 4.87 -17.56 7.67
CA TYR A 158 3.83 -16.58 7.35
C TYR A 158 3.11 -16.12 8.63
N THR A 159 3.14 -14.82 8.89
CA THR A 159 2.55 -14.19 10.10
C THR A 159 1.31 -13.36 9.82
N GLY A 160 0.92 -13.24 8.55
CA GLY A 160 -0.26 -12.49 8.15
C GLY A 160 -1.56 -13.23 8.43
N ILE A 161 -2.68 -12.58 8.12
CA ILE A 161 -4.01 -13.12 8.46
C ILE A 161 -4.66 -13.96 7.34
N ARG A 162 -4.00 -14.16 6.19
CA ARG A 162 -4.60 -14.87 5.04
C ARG A 162 -4.45 -16.39 5.08
N TYR A 163 -3.56 -16.93 5.92
CA TYR A 163 -3.47 -18.37 6.14
C TYR A 163 -4.65 -18.81 7.03
N ASP A 164 -5.80 -19.00 6.39
CA ASP A 164 -7.06 -19.36 7.03
C ASP A 164 -7.69 -20.60 6.38
N ASN A 165 -8.95 -20.88 6.69
CA ASN A 165 -9.69 -22.02 6.14
C ASN A 165 -9.77 -22.01 4.60
N THR A 166 -9.62 -20.87 3.96
CA THR A 166 -9.58 -20.75 2.50
C THR A 166 -8.31 -21.39 1.94
N PHE A 167 -7.16 -21.04 2.50
CA PHE A 167 -5.87 -21.57 2.06
C PHE A 167 -5.68 -23.02 2.49
N THR A 168 -6.05 -23.39 3.72
CA THR A 168 -5.95 -24.78 4.18
C THR A 168 -6.92 -25.73 3.45
N ASN A 169 -7.89 -25.21 2.70
CA ASN A 169 -8.74 -26.00 1.82
C ASN A 169 -8.02 -26.45 0.53
N VAL A 170 -6.88 -25.87 0.16
CA VAL A 170 -6.07 -26.34 -0.97
C VAL A 170 -5.38 -27.65 -0.60
N VAL A 171 -5.40 -28.63 -1.51
CA VAL A 171 -4.73 -29.92 -1.30
C VAL A 171 -3.22 -29.71 -1.15
N GLY A 172 -2.59 -30.30 -0.12
CA GLY A 172 -1.16 -30.15 0.12
C GLY A 172 -0.71 -28.88 0.83
N MET A 173 -1.62 -27.93 1.10
CA MET A 173 -1.26 -26.66 1.73
C MET A 173 -0.76 -26.83 3.17
N GLU A 174 -1.42 -27.69 3.96
CA GLU A 174 -1.02 -27.90 5.36
C GLU A 174 0.33 -28.62 5.45
N GLU A 175 0.59 -29.59 4.57
CA GLU A 175 1.87 -30.26 4.46
C GLU A 175 2.99 -29.28 4.09
N TYR A 176 2.75 -28.38 3.14
CA TYR A 176 3.68 -27.31 2.80
C TYR A 176 3.91 -26.36 3.99
N HIS A 177 2.85 -25.90 4.65
CA HIS A 177 2.92 -24.98 5.79
C HIS A 177 3.66 -25.57 6.99
N ASN A 178 3.53 -26.87 7.24
CA ASN A 178 4.23 -27.55 8.32
C ASN A 178 5.70 -27.86 7.99
N GLY A 179 6.15 -27.59 6.75
CA GLY A 179 7.47 -27.95 6.27
C GLY A 179 7.64 -29.45 5.98
N ASP A 180 6.54 -30.19 5.80
CA ASP A 180 6.54 -31.61 5.43
C ASP A 180 6.70 -31.82 3.90
N SER A 181 6.54 -30.75 3.10
CA SER A 181 6.68 -30.74 1.65
C SER A 181 7.30 -29.42 1.18
N ASP A 182 8.13 -29.47 0.14
CA ASP A 182 8.73 -28.27 -0.48
C ASP A 182 7.77 -27.54 -1.43
N THR A 183 6.64 -28.16 -1.79
CA THR A 183 5.64 -27.63 -2.73
C THR A 183 4.21 -27.91 -2.25
N ILE A 184 3.25 -27.10 -2.68
CA ILE A 184 1.81 -27.32 -2.46
C ILE A 184 1.29 -28.30 -3.52
N SER A 185 1.04 -29.56 -3.15
CA SER A 185 0.75 -30.64 -4.12
C SER A 185 -0.54 -30.46 -4.94
N GLY A 186 -1.50 -29.68 -4.45
CA GLY A 186 -2.74 -29.35 -5.14
C GLY A 186 -2.63 -28.20 -6.13
N ILE A 187 -1.48 -27.54 -6.27
CA ILE A 187 -1.31 -26.42 -7.21
C ILE A 187 -0.34 -26.86 -8.31
N THR A 188 -0.74 -26.68 -9.56
CA THR A 188 0.06 -27.08 -10.73
C THR A 188 0.03 -26.01 -11.81
N ALA A 189 1.19 -25.58 -12.29
CA ALA A 189 1.32 -24.85 -13.54
C ALA A 189 1.15 -25.84 -14.71
N VAL A 190 -0.01 -25.82 -15.37
CA VAL A 190 -0.28 -26.65 -16.56
C VAL A 190 0.43 -26.08 -17.79
N SER A 191 0.66 -24.77 -17.80
CA SER A 191 1.51 -24.04 -18.74
C SER A 191 1.91 -22.69 -18.15
N ASP A 192 2.75 -21.92 -18.84
CA ASP A 192 3.18 -20.58 -18.41
C ASP A 192 2.02 -19.60 -18.14
N LYS A 193 0.80 -19.87 -18.63
CA LYS A 193 -0.39 -18.99 -18.45
C LYS A 193 -1.58 -19.70 -17.80
N VAL A 194 -1.42 -20.95 -17.36
CA VAL A 194 -2.54 -21.74 -16.80
C VAL A 194 -2.13 -22.41 -15.51
N VAL A 195 -2.86 -22.12 -14.44
CA VAL A 195 -2.72 -22.75 -13.13
C VAL A 195 -3.97 -23.56 -12.84
N GLU A 196 -3.79 -24.80 -12.39
CA GLU A 196 -4.85 -25.62 -11.79
C GLU A 196 -4.64 -25.73 -10.28
N ILE A 197 -5.72 -25.58 -9.54
CA ILE A 197 -5.75 -25.65 -8.08
C ILE A 197 -6.81 -26.68 -7.67
N GLU A 198 -6.36 -27.76 -7.03
CA GLU A 198 -7.20 -28.78 -6.42
C GLU A 198 -7.55 -28.41 -4.98
N PHE A 199 -8.85 -28.39 -4.69
CA PHE A 199 -9.40 -28.12 -3.37
C PHE A 199 -9.93 -29.40 -2.70
N LYS A 200 -9.89 -29.44 -1.37
CA LYS A 200 -10.49 -30.51 -0.58
C LYS A 200 -12.02 -30.51 -0.73
N GLU A 201 -12.63 -29.32 -0.76
CA GLU A 201 -14.06 -29.13 -1.05
C GLU A 201 -14.34 -27.79 -1.76
N MET A 202 -15.37 -27.78 -2.63
CA MET A 202 -15.85 -26.56 -3.29
C MET A 202 -17.05 -25.97 -2.56
N HIS A 203 -17.18 -24.64 -2.54
CA HIS A 203 -18.35 -23.95 -2.00
C HIS A 203 -18.80 -22.78 -2.89
N PRO A 204 -20.10 -22.39 -2.86
CA PRO A 204 -20.61 -21.32 -3.72
C PRO A 204 -19.91 -19.97 -3.56
N GLY A 205 -19.32 -19.71 -2.39
CA GLY A 205 -18.52 -18.51 -2.13
C GLY A 205 -17.33 -18.37 -3.08
N MET A 206 -16.80 -19.46 -3.64
CA MET A 206 -15.66 -19.43 -4.57
C MET A 206 -16.00 -18.75 -5.91
N MET A 207 -17.29 -18.53 -6.21
CA MET A 207 -17.71 -17.70 -7.35
C MET A 207 -17.58 -16.19 -7.08
N GLN A 208 -17.36 -15.79 -5.82
CA GLN A 208 -17.23 -14.40 -5.41
C GLN A 208 -15.76 -14.02 -5.26
N LEU A 209 -15.41 -12.78 -5.60
CA LEU A 209 -14.05 -12.28 -5.40
C LEU A 209 -13.70 -12.28 -3.90
N GLY A 210 -12.56 -12.89 -3.55
CA GLY A 210 -12.15 -13.06 -2.15
C GLY A 210 -12.88 -14.18 -1.42
N GLY A 211 -13.70 -14.97 -2.12
CA GLY A 211 -14.51 -16.04 -1.54
C GLY A 211 -13.93 -17.45 -1.70
N GLY A 212 -12.67 -17.60 -2.11
CA GLY A 212 -12.02 -18.91 -2.12
C GLY A 212 -10.73 -19.02 -2.95
N VAL A 213 -10.75 -18.43 -4.15
CA VAL A 213 -9.59 -18.39 -5.04
C VAL A 213 -8.87 -17.07 -4.82
N TRP A 214 -7.54 -17.13 -4.65
CA TRP A 214 -6.71 -15.95 -4.46
C TRP A 214 -6.68 -15.10 -5.72
N TYR A 215 -6.70 -13.79 -5.55
CA TYR A 215 -6.93 -12.82 -6.63
C TYR A 215 -5.72 -11.91 -6.92
N SER A 216 -4.55 -12.24 -6.37
CA SER A 216 -3.28 -11.53 -6.56
C SER A 216 -2.21 -12.49 -7.09
N ALA A 217 -1.21 -11.94 -7.80
CA ALA A 217 -0.02 -12.67 -8.26
C ALA A 217 1.29 -11.98 -7.83
N ARG A 218 1.28 -11.12 -6.79
CA ARG A 218 2.40 -10.20 -6.49
C ARG A 218 3.43 -10.76 -5.50
N LEU A 219 4.67 -10.26 -5.64
CA LEU A 219 5.87 -10.63 -4.87
C LEU A 219 6.26 -9.68 -3.73
N ILE A 220 6.88 -10.33 -2.74
CA ILE A 220 7.82 -9.90 -1.68
C ILE A 220 7.37 -8.77 -0.74
N ASP A 221 7.20 -9.16 0.53
CA ASP A 221 7.03 -8.25 1.65
C ASP A 221 8.16 -7.21 1.72
N PHE A 222 7.82 -5.96 2.05
CA PHE A 222 8.79 -4.85 2.10
C PHE A 222 9.92 -5.11 3.10
N GLN A 223 9.62 -5.72 4.25
CA GLN A 223 10.64 -6.04 5.24
C GLN A 223 11.52 -7.20 4.76
N ALA A 224 10.91 -8.25 4.17
CA ALA A 224 11.63 -9.36 3.56
C ALA A 224 12.56 -8.92 2.41
N PHE A 225 12.11 -7.99 1.55
CA PHE A 225 12.92 -7.36 0.51
C PHE A 225 14.17 -6.70 1.09
N TYR A 226 14.00 -5.85 2.11
CA TYR A 226 15.13 -5.15 2.73
C TYR A 226 16.04 -6.09 3.53
N ASP A 227 15.51 -7.18 4.08
CA ASP A 227 16.33 -8.17 4.76
C ASP A 227 17.14 -9.00 3.76
N LYS A 228 16.59 -9.38 2.60
CA LYS A 228 17.36 -9.95 1.48
C LYS A 228 18.44 -8.98 0.98
N LEU A 229 18.10 -7.71 0.73
CA LEU A 229 19.06 -6.67 0.34
C LEU A 229 20.21 -6.51 1.34
N LYS A 230 19.90 -6.42 2.64
CA LYS A 230 20.93 -6.28 3.70
C LYS A 230 21.87 -7.47 3.74
N ASN A 231 21.37 -8.67 3.45
CA ASN A 231 22.13 -9.92 3.50
C ASN A 231 22.84 -10.28 2.19
N ASP A 232 22.78 -9.41 1.16
CA ASP A 232 23.43 -9.64 -0.14
C ASP A 232 22.96 -10.95 -0.80
N ASP A 233 21.64 -11.14 -0.79
CA ASP A 233 21.00 -12.32 -1.35
C ASP A 233 21.28 -12.41 -2.87
N PRO A 234 21.84 -13.51 -3.37
CA PRO A 234 22.26 -13.64 -4.77
C PRO A 234 21.09 -13.63 -5.77
N ASP A 235 19.84 -13.72 -5.31
CA ASP A 235 18.65 -13.67 -6.16
C ASP A 235 18.27 -12.23 -6.60
N ILE A 236 18.94 -11.19 -6.07
CA ILE A 236 18.65 -9.78 -6.38
C ILE A 236 19.78 -9.17 -7.21
N ASP A 237 19.58 -9.09 -8.53
CA ASP A 237 20.52 -8.44 -9.45
C ASP A 237 20.31 -6.91 -9.55
N VAL A 238 19.05 -6.46 -9.54
CA VAL A 238 18.64 -5.05 -9.67
C VAL A 238 17.45 -4.79 -8.75
N TYR A 239 17.36 -3.59 -8.18
CA TYR A 239 16.25 -3.21 -7.33
C TYR A 239 15.85 -1.74 -7.47
N LEU A 240 14.58 -1.45 -7.21
CA LEU A 240 14.06 -0.09 -7.08
C LEU A 240 13.77 0.20 -5.61
N ALA A 241 14.45 1.18 -5.04
CA ALA A 241 14.27 1.59 -3.64
C ALA A 241 14.30 3.11 -3.51
N ALA A 242 13.83 3.61 -2.38
CA ALA A 242 13.93 5.01 -2.01
C ALA A 242 15.00 5.22 -0.93
N TRP A 243 15.67 6.36 -0.97
CA TRP A 243 16.51 6.84 0.13
C TRP A 243 16.18 8.31 0.43
N GLY A 244 16.43 8.72 1.67
CA GLY A 244 16.40 10.12 2.06
C GLY A 244 17.80 10.72 2.00
N THR A 245 17.91 11.99 1.61
CA THR A 245 19.15 12.74 1.73
C THR A 245 19.20 13.46 3.08
N GLY A 246 20.36 13.47 3.72
CA GLY A 246 20.60 14.29 4.90
C GLY A 246 20.78 15.77 4.54
N SER A 247 21.04 16.60 5.56
CA SER A 247 21.44 18.01 5.35
C SER A 247 22.82 18.14 4.70
N ASP A 248 23.67 17.11 4.86
CA ASP A 248 24.92 17.01 4.14
C ASP A 248 24.68 16.32 2.79
N PRO A 249 24.97 16.97 1.65
CA PRO A 249 24.78 16.38 0.33
C PRO A 249 25.83 15.30 -0.01
N SER A 250 26.77 14.98 0.88
CA SER A 250 27.79 13.96 0.62
C SER A 250 27.17 12.59 0.30
N PRO A 251 27.52 11.96 -0.84
CA PRO A 251 27.00 10.65 -1.23
C PRO A 251 27.69 9.48 -0.52
N THR A 252 28.74 9.76 0.27
CA THR A 252 29.56 8.73 0.95
C THR A 252 28.69 7.81 1.79
N GLY A 253 27.65 8.30 2.46
CA GLY A 253 26.75 7.48 3.28
C GLY A 253 25.98 6.40 2.51
N LEU A 254 25.85 6.55 1.19
CA LEU A 254 25.15 5.60 0.30
C LEU A 254 26.12 4.75 -0.52
N TRP A 255 27.22 5.31 -1.01
CA TRP A 255 28.11 4.61 -1.96
C TRP A 255 29.57 4.54 -1.53
N GLY A 256 29.86 4.83 -0.27
CA GLY A 256 31.17 4.61 0.32
C GLY A 256 31.46 3.12 0.54
N PRO A 257 32.74 2.72 0.55
CA PRO A 257 33.15 1.32 0.71
C PRO A 257 32.77 0.71 2.06
N ASN A 258 32.63 1.55 3.10
CA ASN A 258 32.27 1.12 4.46
C ASN A 258 30.85 1.52 4.86
N SER A 259 30.02 1.90 3.89
CA SER A 259 28.71 2.50 4.17
C SER A 259 27.63 1.44 4.32
N ALA A 260 26.93 1.48 5.46
CA ALA A 260 25.87 0.52 5.78
C ALA A 260 24.70 0.55 4.78
N PHE A 261 24.50 1.68 4.09
CA PHE A 261 23.44 1.85 3.10
C PHE A 261 23.90 1.62 1.65
N ASN A 262 25.13 1.12 1.42
CA ASN A 262 25.59 0.74 0.08
C ASN A 262 24.99 -0.60 -0.35
N TYR A 263 23.67 -0.64 -0.48
CA TYR A 263 22.92 -1.83 -0.92
C TYR A 263 23.16 -2.15 -2.39
N THR A 264 23.66 -1.20 -3.20
CA THR A 264 24.15 -1.46 -4.55
C THR A 264 25.46 -2.26 -4.58
N ARG A 265 26.15 -2.34 -3.43
CA ARG A 265 27.49 -2.96 -3.26
C ARG A 265 28.55 -2.45 -4.23
N TYR A 266 28.29 -1.32 -4.88
CA TYR A 266 29.21 -0.74 -5.82
C TYR A 266 30.41 -0.16 -5.08
N GLU A 267 31.59 -0.65 -5.42
CA GLU A 267 32.85 -0.18 -4.90
C GLU A 267 33.87 -0.16 -6.03
N SER A 268 34.55 0.98 -6.18
CA SER A 268 35.70 1.10 -7.07
C SER A 268 36.73 2.03 -6.43
N GLU A 269 38.00 1.84 -6.78
CA GLU A 269 39.08 2.76 -6.35
C GLU A 269 38.77 4.19 -6.77
N ARG A 270 38.21 4.36 -7.97
CA ARG A 270 37.86 5.67 -8.53
C ARG A 270 36.69 6.33 -7.78
N ASN A 271 35.62 5.59 -7.51
CA ASN A 271 34.51 6.10 -6.71
C ASN A 271 34.99 6.52 -5.32
N THR A 272 35.82 5.69 -4.69
CA THR A 272 36.38 5.96 -3.36
C THR A 272 37.23 7.23 -3.34
N GLU A 273 38.06 7.44 -4.37
CA GLU A 273 38.84 8.66 -4.53
C GLU A 273 37.94 9.90 -4.68
N LEU A 274 36.90 9.83 -5.51
CA LEU A 274 35.97 10.93 -5.77
C LEU A 274 35.16 11.30 -4.52
N LEU A 275 34.65 10.31 -3.79
CA LEU A 275 33.97 10.51 -2.51
C LEU A 275 34.90 11.14 -1.47
N ALA A 276 36.15 10.67 -1.39
CA ALA A 276 37.15 11.25 -0.50
C ALA A 276 37.50 12.71 -0.86
N ALA A 277 37.44 13.07 -2.14
CA ALA A 277 37.63 14.45 -2.59
C ALA A 277 36.46 15.34 -2.12
N ILE A 278 35.21 14.88 -2.24
CA ILE A 278 34.01 15.60 -1.76
C ILE A 278 34.11 15.92 -0.26
N ASP A 279 34.61 14.97 0.53
CA ASP A 279 34.70 15.09 2.00
C ASP A 279 36.09 15.56 2.48
N SER A 280 36.94 16.06 1.59
CA SER A 280 38.31 16.49 1.90
C SER A 280 38.38 17.84 2.63
N ASN A 281 39.54 18.16 3.21
CA ASN A 281 39.79 19.50 3.77
C ASN A 281 39.73 20.62 2.71
N ASP A 282 39.96 20.30 1.44
CA ASP A 282 39.84 21.29 0.37
C ASP A 282 38.38 21.69 0.11
N SER A 283 37.43 20.81 0.44
CA SER A 283 35.99 21.05 0.30
C SER A 283 35.39 22.01 1.34
N PHE A 284 36.20 22.56 2.25
CA PHE A 284 35.81 23.77 2.99
C PHE A 284 35.72 25.00 2.08
N ASP A 285 36.33 24.94 0.90
CA ASP A 285 36.11 25.89 -0.20
C ASP A 285 34.93 25.43 -1.08
N GLU A 286 33.93 26.29 -1.24
CA GLU A 286 32.70 25.96 -1.97
C GLU A 286 32.93 25.67 -3.46
N GLU A 287 33.86 26.38 -4.11
CA GLU A 287 34.18 26.14 -5.52
C GLU A 287 34.86 24.78 -5.69
N LYS A 288 35.82 24.46 -4.82
CA LYS A 288 36.48 23.15 -4.83
C LYS A 288 35.52 22.00 -4.54
N ARG A 289 34.61 22.19 -3.56
CA ARG A 289 33.61 21.15 -3.24
C ARG A 289 32.67 20.93 -4.43
N LYS A 290 32.26 22.00 -5.12
CA LYS A 290 31.46 21.90 -6.33
C LYS A 290 32.20 21.13 -7.44
N GLU A 291 33.47 21.43 -7.70
CA GLU A 291 34.27 20.70 -8.70
C GLU A 291 34.36 19.21 -8.37
N ALA A 292 34.53 18.84 -7.09
CA ALA A 292 34.53 17.45 -6.66
C ALA A 292 33.18 16.76 -6.90
N PHE A 293 32.06 17.44 -6.64
CA PHE A 293 30.72 16.93 -6.95
C PHE A 293 30.50 16.75 -8.45
N ASP A 294 30.89 17.72 -9.27
CA ASP A 294 30.74 17.65 -10.72
C ASP A 294 31.51 16.43 -11.27
N ALA A 295 32.76 16.23 -10.82
CA ALA A 295 33.57 15.08 -11.21
C ALA A 295 32.97 13.73 -10.76
N TRP A 296 32.38 13.68 -9.57
CA TRP A 296 31.69 12.48 -9.09
C TRP A 296 30.42 12.20 -9.89
N GLN A 297 29.61 13.23 -10.18
CA GLN A 297 28.38 13.08 -10.96
C GLN A 297 28.64 12.62 -12.40
N GLU A 298 29.67 13.14 -13.05
CA GLU A 298 30.10 12.65 -14.38
C GLU A 298 30.43 11.15 -14.34
N TYR A 299 31.19 10.72 -13.31
CA TYR A 299 31.54 9.31 -13.14
C TYR A 299 30.32 8.43 -12.86
N VAL A 300 29.40 8.86 -11.98
CA VAL A 300 28.17 8.11 -11.67
C VAL A 300 27.28 7.98 -12.91
N LEU A 301 27.21 9.02 -13.75
CA LEU A 301 26.44 8.98 -14.99
C LEU A 301 27.00 7.96 -15.99
N GLU A 302 28.32 7.77 -16.03
CA GLU A 302 28.97 6.77 -16.89
C GLU A 302 28.80 5.35 -16.35
N GLU A 303 28.94 5.16 -15.04
CA GLU A 303 28.94 3.83 -14.40
C GLU A 303 27.52 3.33 -14.02
N ALA A 304 26.57 4.26 -13.85
CA ALA A 304 25.16 4.00 -13.61
C ALA A 304 24.83 3.06 -12.42
N PHE A 305 25.66 3.05 -11.37
CA PHE A 305 25.45 2.22 -10.18
C PHE A 305 24.29 2.68 -9.29
N GLY A 306 23.68 3.82 -9.58
CA GLY A 306 22.45 4.30 -8.94
C GLY A 306 21.79 5.36 -9.82
N ILE A 307 20.53 5.15 -10.20
CA ILE A 307 19.81 6.03 -11.13
C ILE A 307 18.60 6.63 -10.40
N PRO A 308 18.66 7.91 -9.99
CA PRO A 308 17.49 8.59 -9.46
C PRO A 308 16.43 8.77 -10.56
N THR A 309 15.30 8.09 -10.44
CA THR A 309 14.19 8.17 -11.40
C THR A 309 13.01 9.00 -10.90
N LEU A 310 12.97 9.29 -9.60
CA LEU A 310 11.85 9.96 -8.95
C LEU A 310 12.33 10.90 -7.85
N TYR A 311 11.80 12.13 -7.86
CA TYR A 311 11.87 13.06 -6.74
C TYR A 311 10.45 13.36 -6.27
N ARG A 312 10.22 13.33 -4.95
CA ARG A 312 8.91 13.57 -4.35
C ARG A 312 8.93 14.87 -3.56
N ASN A 313 7.92 15.70 -3.79
CA ASN A 313 7.61 16.80 -2.87
C ASN A 313 6.79 16.23 -1.71
N GLN A 314 7.12 16.61 -0.49
CA GLN A 314 6.32 16.23 0.68
C GLN A 314 5.37 17.38 1.04
N VAL A 315 4.13 17.06 1.37
CA VAL A 315 3.11 18.01 1.82
C VAL A 315 2.67 17.60 3.21
N LEU A 316 2.75 18.51 4.17
CA LEU A 316 2.28 18.31 5.54
C LEU A 316 1.11 19.27 5.78
N PRO A 317 -0.14 18.78 5.77
CA PRO A 317 -1.28 19.62 6.13
C PRO A 317 -1.21 19.96 7.62
N VAL A 318 -1.26 21.25 7.94
CA VAL A 318 -1.26 21.77 9.30
C VAL A 318 -2.57 22.52 9.52
N SER A 319 -3.26 22.23 10.62
CA SER A 319 -4.47 22.97 10.98
C SER A 319 -4.14 24.43 11.26
N ASP A 320 -4.99 25.35 10.80
CA ASP A 320 -4.84 26.80 11.01
C ASP A 320 -4.79 27.19 12.50
N ARG A 321 -5.24 26.30 13.39
CA ARG A 321 -5.15 26.52 14.84
C ARG A 321 -3.75 26.29 15.39
N VAL A 322 -2.84 25.63 14.66
CA VAL A 322 -1.48 25.37 15.14
C VAL A 322 -0.67 26.66 15.00
N ALA A 323 -0.25 27.20 16.13
CA ALA A 323 0.62 28.36 16.18
C ALA A 323 2.08 27.94 16.38
N ASN A 324 2.99 28.78 15.87
CA ASN A 324 4.44 28.67 16.05
C ASN A 324 5.08 27.38 15.51
N PHE A 325 4.38 26.66 14.63
CA PHE A 325 4.94 25.54 13.89
C PHE A 325 5.41 25.99 12.50
N THR A 326 6.60 25.57 12.11
CA THR A 326 7.08 25.62 10.73
C THR A 326 7.72 24.27 10.42
N TRP A 327 7.50 23.80 9.19
CA TRP A 327 8.15 22.60 8.67
C TRP A 327 9.37 22.92 7.81
N ALA A 328 9.74 24.20 7.74
CA ALA A 328 10.94 24.63 7.03
C ALA A 328 12.21 24.21 7.80
N TYR A 329 13.23 23.78 7.05
CA TYR A 329 14.52 23.37 7.62
C TYR A 329 15.33 24.53 8.21
N ASP A 330 15.01 25.77 7.85
CA ASP A 330 15.69 27.01 8.25
C ASP A 330 15.01 27.72 9.44
N ALA A 331 14.27 26.99 10.27
CA ALA A 331 13.60 27.56 11.43
C ALA A 331 14.59 28.10 12.49
N ASP A 332 14.47 29.38 12.86
CA ASP A 332 15.33 30.07 13.84
C ASP A 332 15.28 29.48 15.27
N HIS A 333 14.36 28.55 15.57
CA HIS A 333 14.13 28.01 16.90
C HIS A 333 13.62 26.58 16.81
N ASN A 334 13.80 25.78 17.88
CA ASN A 334 13.14 24.48 17.99
C ASN A 334 11.61 24.66 17.94
N PRO A 335 10.92 24.24 16.87
CA PRO A 335 9.49 24.48 16.70
C PRO A 335 8.68 23.81 17.81
N TRP A 336 9.14 22.66 18.31
CA TRP A 336 8.49 21.91 19.38
C TRP A 336 8.49 22.63 20.73
N ALA A 337 9.39 23.59 20.95
CA ALA A 337 9.47 24.32 22.21
C ALA A 337 8.41 25.43 22.33
N ARG A 338 7.78 25.83 21.21
CA ARG A 338 6.83 26.96 21.15
C ARG A 338 5.52 26.60 20.48
N ILE A 339 5.40 25.40 19.93
CA ILE A 339 4.18 24.93 19.30
C ILE A 339 3.02 24.97 20.27
N GLY A 340 1.87 25.46 19.80
CA GLY A 340 0.66 25.55 20.57
C GLY A 340 -0.56 25.54 19.67
N VAL A 341 -1.74 25.60 20.29
CA VAL A 341 -3.01 25.75 19.58
C VAL A 341 -3.67 27.08 19.95
N THR A 342 -4.30 27.74 18.97
CA THR A 342 -5.06 28.98 19.17
C THR A 342 -6.51 28.73 19.55
N SER A 343 -7.00 27.49 19.43
CA SER A 343 -8.35 27.07 19.83
C SER A 343 -8.38 25.65 20.40
N GLU A 344 -9.29 25.42 21.36
CA GLU A 344 -9.56 24.08 21.92
C GLU A 344 -10.39 23.20 20.97
N SER A 345 -11.33 23.80 20.23
CA SER A 345 -12.08 23.11 19.17
C SER A 345 -11.23 22.98 17.90
N ARG A 346 -11.31 21.80 17.27
CA ARG A 346 -10.72 21.54 15.95
C ARG A 346 -11.49 22.24 14.86
#